data_AF-A0AAW7M9I3-F1
#
_entry.id   AF-A0AAW7M9I3-F1
#
_cell.length_a   1.000
_cell.length_b   1.000
_cell.length_c   1.000
_cell.angle_alpha   90.00
_cell.angle_beta   90.00
_cell.angle_gamma   90.00
#
_symmetry.space_group_name_H-M   'P 1'
#
loop_
_entity.id
_entity.type
_entity.pdbx_description
1 polymer ?
#
loop_
_entity_poly.entity_id
_entity_poly.type
_entity_poly.pdbx_seq_one_letter_code
_entity_poly.pdbx_strand_id
1 'polypeptide(L)'
;MSIVRHPVTWVYAVLLVIGVIGLVPLLIAAFEGSPAGFLLGVVLWTLFTVLAWWAIRRFSRTRPRPRLATLAAFAWGAIIATGLGRWATGGVGDIAGAVIPDEGWAGAIAAGVSEEPLKLLGVFALSLFAATRMRSALDFVYYGAFVGLGFMVVESLLYAAQGAQTGDSPMTIVVEYVILRGILAALWSHPTFTALAAIGLAVLVRSGASAVRRWLAFLGMLVLAMALHALFDSPVLESNMMVAFFAKGAIVLAVFLAFYLPLRRRAAREAAPLSEETQEPASASS
;
A
#
# COMPACT_ATOMS: atom_id res chain seq x y z
N MET A 1 0.58 -7.15 -28.53
CA MET A 1 -0.64 -7.86 -28.10
C MET A 1 -1.63 -6.84 -27.54
N SER A 2 -2.92 -6.94 -27.88
CA SER A 2 -3.95 -6.11 -27.25
C SER A 2 -4.08 -6.48 -25.77
N ILE A 3 -4.40 -5.49 -24.92
CA ILE A 3 -4.50 -5.68 -23.46
C ILE A 3 -5.49 -6.78 -23.07
N VAL A 4 -6.55 -6.98 -23.87
CA VAL A 4 -7.60 -8.00 -23.67
C VAL A 4 -7.11 -9.42 -23.97
N ARG A 5 -6.02 -9.59 -24.74
CA ARG A 5 -5.43 -10.89 -25.06
C ARG A 5 -4.37 -11.35 -24.05
N HIS A 6 -4.05 -10.51 -23.06
CA HIS A 6 -3.06 -10.85 -22.03
C HIS A 6 -3.74 -11.64 -20.90
N PRO A 7 -3.26 -12.84 -20.51
CA PRO A 7 -3.93 -13.69 -19.52
C PRO A 7 -4.08 -13.00 -18.15
N VAL A 8 -3.11 -12.15 -17.76
CA VAL A 8 -3.17 -11.39 -16.50
C VAL A 8 -4.37 -10.44 -16.46
N THR A 9 -4.87 -9.97 -17.61
CA THR A 9 -6.07 -9.11 -17.65
C THR A 9 -7.30 -9.87 -17.17
N TRP A 10 -7.43 -11.12 -17.58
CA TRP A 10 -8.55 -11.98 -17.16
C TRP A 10 -8.41 -12.41 -15.71
N VAL A 11 -7.19 -12.73 -15.26
CA VAL A 11 -6.92 -12.99 -13.83
C VAL A 11 -7.30 -11.77 -12.99
N TYR A 12 -6.88 -10.56 -13.40
CA TYR A 12 -7.27 -9.32 -12.72
C TYR A 12 -8.80 -9.15 -12.70
N ALA A 13 -9.49 -9.36 -13.82
CA ALA A 13 -10.94 -9.22 -13.90
C ALA A 13 -11.69 -10.21 -12.99
N VAL A 14 -11.27 -11.48 -12.98
CA VAL A 14 -11.84 -12.50 -12.10
C VAL A 14 -11.60 -12.15 -10.63
N LEU A 15 -10.37 -11.76 -10.27
CA LEU A 15 -10.05 -11.34 -8.91
C LEU A 15 -10.79 -10.06 -8.49
N LEU A 16 -11.06 -9.15 -9.43
CA LEU A 16 -11.90 -7.98 -9.18
C LEU A 16 -13.33 -8.38 -8.82
N VAL A 17 -13.92 -9.32 -9.57
CA VAL A 17 -15.26 -9.86 -9.27
C VAL A 17 -15.28 -10.54 -7.90
N ILE A 18 -14.30 -11.39 -7.60
CA ILE A 18 -14.18 -12.06 -6.31
C ILE A 18 -13.99 -11.04 -5.17
N GLY A 19 -13.18 -10.01 -5.38
CA GLY A 19 -12.98 -8.91 -4.44
C GLY A 19 -14.28 -8.17 -4.15
N VAL A 20 -15.08 -7.85 -5.17
CA VAL A 20 -16.41 -7.25 -5.01
C VAL A 20 -17.32 -8.17 -4.19
N ILE A 21 -17.34 -9.48 -4.47
CA ILE A 21 -18.13 -10.46 -3.71
C ILE A 21 -17.75 -10.46 -2.22
N GLY A 22 -16.46 -10.38 -1.89
CA GLY A 22 -15.99 -10.32 -0.51
C GLY A 22 -16.29 -8.99 0.18
N LEU A 23 -16.16 -7.88 -0.55
CA LEU A 23 -16.24 -6.52 -0.03
C LEU A 23 -17.68 -5.99 0.12
N VAL A 24 -18.57 -6.26 -0.83
CA VAL A 24 -19.93 -5.70 -0.82
C VAL A 24 -20.70 -6.01 0.47
N PRO A 25 -20.69 -7.24 1.02
CA PRO A 25 -21.39 -7.49 2.27
C PRO A 25 -20.80 -6.72 3.46
N LEU A 26 -19.49 -6.39 3.46
CA LEU A 26 -18.89 -5.54 4.49
C LEU A 26 -19.41 -4.10 4.38
N LEU A 27 -19.50 -3.57 3.16
CA LEU A 27 -20.02 -2.21 2.91
C LEU A 27 -21.50 -2.10 3.26
N ILE A 28 -22.29 -3.13 2.96
CA ILE A 28 -23.72 -3.18 3.35
C ILE A 28 -23.84 -3.18 4.87
N ALA A 29 -23.12 -4.08 5.57
CA ALA A 29 -23.15 -4.14 7.03
C ALA A 29 -22.69 -2.81 7.68
N ALA A 30 -21.66 -2.17 7.12
CA ALA A 30 -21.18 -0.87 7.57
C ALA A 30 -22.24 0.23 7.40
N PHE A 31 -22.96 0.24 6.28
CA PHE A 31 -24.05 1.18 6.03
C PHE A 31 -25.25 0.93 6.95
N GLU A 32 -25.69 -0.32 7.09
CA GLU A 32 -26.80 -0.70 7.97
C GLU A 32 -26.49 -0.39 9.45
N GLY A 33 -25.22 -0.52 9.84
CA GLY A 33 -24.78 -0.24 11.20
C GLY A 33 -24.79 1.23 11.58
N SER A 34 -24.40 2.11 10.66
CA SER A 34 -24.41 3.56 10.89
C SER A 34 -24.53 4.32 9.55
N PRO A 35 -25.76 4.54 9.03
CA PRO A 35 -25.94 5.14 7.71
C PRO A 35 -25.27 6.52 7.58
N ALA A 36 -25.47 7.39 8.57
CA ALA A 36 -24.89 8.73 8.58
C ALA A 36 -23.36 8.70 8.70
N GLY A 37 -22.82 7.85 9.59
CA GLY A 37 -21.38 7.68 9.78
C GLY A 37 -20.70 7.11 8.52
N PHE A 38 -21.32 6.11 7.89
CA PHE A 38 -20.85 5.53 6.64
C PHE A 38 -20.83 6.56 5.51
N LEU A 39 -21.92 7.31 5.31
CA LEU A 39 -22.01 8.33 4.25
C LEU A 39 -20.99 9.45 4.46
N LEU A 40 -20.82 9.92 5.71
CA LEU A 40 -19.76 10.88 6.04
C LEU A 40 -18.38 10.28 5.74
N GLY A 41 -18.15 9.03 6.14
CA GLY A 41 -16.91 8.31 5.89
C GLY A 41 -16.60 8.25 4.40
N VAL A 42 -17.56 7.88 3.56
CA VAL A 42 -17.40 7.86 2.09
C VAL A 42 -16.96 9.22 1.57
N VAL A 43 -17.59 10.31 2.01
CA VAL A 43 -17.22 11.67 1.60
C VAL A 43 -15.80 12.01 2.03
N LEU A 44 -15.47 11.87 3.31
CA LEU A 44 -14.17 12.28 3.85
C LEU A 44 -13.02 11.41 3.32
N TRP A 45 -13.21 10.10 3.22
CA TRP A 45 -12.21 9.19 2.65
C TRP A 45 -12.02 9.40 1.14
N THR A 46 -13.06 9.82 0.42
CA THR A 46 -12.91 10.24 -0.98
C THR A 46 -12.08 11.52 -1.10
N LEU A 47 -12.35 12.54 -0.27
CA LEU A 47 -11.56 13.77 -0.23
C LEU A 47 -10.10 13.51 0.13
N PHE A 48 -9.87 12.68 1.16
CA PHE A 48 -8.54 12.22 1.53
C PHE A 48 -7.85 11.50 0.37
N THR A 49 -8.55 10.61 -0.34
CA THR A 49 -8.00 9.88 -1.49
C THR A 49 -7.53 10.83 -2.57
N VAL A 50 -8.32 11.87 -2.89
CA VAL A 50 -7.93 12.90 -3.87
C VAL A 50 -6.65 13.62 -3.43
N LEU A 51 -6.57 14.02 -2.15
CA LEU A 51 -5.39 14.67 -1.58
C LEU A 51 -4.14 13.75 -1.61
N ALA A 52 -4.27 12.52 -1.12
CA ALA A 52 -3.19 11.54 -1.08
C ALA A 52 -2.72 11.17 -2.49
N TRP A 53 -3.64 10.97 -3.42
CA TRP A 53 -3.33 10.72 -4.82
C TRP A 53 -2.53 11.87 -5.43
N TRP A 54 -2.95 13.12 -5.20
CA TRP A 54 -2.22 14.29 -5.64
C TRP A 54 -0.82 14.34 -5.01
N ALA A 55 -0.70 14.14 -3.69
CA ALA A 55 0.55 14.19 -2.96
C ALA A 55 1.56 13.15 -3.47
N ILE A 56 1.16 11.87 -3.56
CA ILE A 56 2.03 10.80 -4.08
C ILE A 56 2.48 11.13 -5.50
N ARG A 57 1.57 11.56 -6.38
CA ARG A 57 1.95 11.94 -7.76
C ARG A 57 2.86 13.15 -7.81
N ARG A 58 2.75 14.09 -6.87
CA ARG A 58 3.58 15.29 -6.80
C ARG A 58 4.99 14.98 -6.30
N PHE A 59 5.13 14.13 -5.28
CA PHE A 59 6.41 13.81 -4.64
C PHE A 59 7.17 12.68 -5.35
N SER A 60 6.48 11.75 -6.02
CA SER A 60 7.10 10.69 -6.83
C SER A 60 7.38 11.11 -8.27
N ARG A 61 7.31 12.41 -8.57
CA ARG A 61 7.30 12.95 -9.93
C ARG A 61 8.71 13.03 -10.51
N THR A 62 9.25 11.88 -10.90
CA THR A 62 10.48 11.77 -11.70
C THR A 62 10.17 11.62 -13.19
N ARG A 63 9.09 10.88 -13.52
CA ARG A 63 8.59 10.66 -14.88
C ARG A 63 7.06 10.50 -14.87
N PRO A 64 6.36 10.79 -15.98
CA PRO A 64 4.93 10.55 -16.07
C PRO A 64 4.64 9.04 -16.08
N ARG A 65 3.77 8.60 -15.16
CA ARG A 65 3.25 7.23 -15.09
C ARG A 65 1.84 7.14 -15.68
N PRO A 66 1.49 6.06 -16.39
CA PRO A 66 0.15 5.86 -16.97
C PRO A 66 -0.95 5.93 -15.91
N ARG A 67 -1.95 6.79 -16.14
CA ARG A 67 -3.06 7.00 -15.17
C ARG A 67 -3.89 5.74 -14.95
N LEU A 68 -4.15 4.98 -16.01
CA LEU A 68 -4.92 3.74 -15.93
C LEU A 68 -4.20 2.67 -15.10
N ALA A 69 -2.87 2.59 -15.18
CA ALA A 69 -2.08 1.69 -14.35
C ALA A 69 -2.13 2.11 -12.87
N THR A 70 -2.09 3.42 -12.58
CA THR A 70 -2.26 3.94 -11.22
C THR A 70 -3.65 3.61 -10.67
N LEU A 71 -4.70 3.75 -11.50
CA LEU A 71 -6.07 3.38 -11.12
C LEU A 71 -6.20 1.89 -10.88
N ALA A 72 -5.62 1.05 -11.73
CA ALA A 72 -5.61 -0.39 -11.55
C ALA A 72 -4.86 -0.82 -10.28
N ALA A 73 -3.77 -0.12 -9.90
CA ALA A 73 -3.07 -0.32 -8.63
C ALA A 73 -3.97 0.01 -7.44
N PHE A 74 -4.57 1.20 -7.44
CA PHE A 74 -5.50 1.62 -6.41
C PHE A 74 -6.69 0.66 -6.28
N ALA A 75 -7.32 0.29 -7.39
CA ALA A 75 -8.45 -0.64 -7.43
C ALA A 75 -8.06 -2.04 -6.94
N TRP A 76 -6.84 -2.50 -7.21
CA TRP A 76 -6.35 -3.76 -6.64
C TRP A 76 -6.37 -3.70 -5.11
N GLY A 77 -5.80 -2.63 -4.54
CA GLY A 77 -5.81 -2.43 -3.09
C GLY A 77 -7.21 -2.37 -2.52
N ALA A 78 -8.02 -1.44 -3.05
CA ALA A 78 -9.33 -1.09 -2.53
C ALA A 78 -10.37 -2.21 -2.65
N ILE A 79 -10.31 -3.03 -3.70
CA ILE A 79 -11.36 -4.01 -4.00
C ILE A 79 -10.82 -5.43 -3.84
N ILE A 80 -9.74 -5.76 -4.54
CA ILE A 80 -9.22 -7.13 -4.59
C ILE A 80 -8.61 -7.50 -3.24
N ALA A 81 -7.60 -6.73 -2.79
CA ALA A 81 -6.88 -7.04 -1.56
C ALA A 81 -7.78 -6.92 -0.34
N THR A 82 -8.63 -5.88 -0.23
CA THR A 82 -9.58 -5.77 0.90
C THR A 82 -10.66 -6.85 0.86
N GLY A 83 -11.25 -7.14 -0.31
CA GLY A 83 -12.29 -8.14 -0.44
C GLY A 83 -11.82 -9.57 -0.17
N LEU A 84 -10.68 -9.98 -0.74
CA LEU A 84 -10.06 -11.27 -0.45
C LEU A 84 -9.47 -11.32 0.96
N GLY A 85 -8.94 -10.19 1.43
CA GLY A 85 -8.34 -10.02 2.76
C GLY A 85 -9.29 -10.47 3.86
N ARG A 86 -10.58 -10.18 3.74
CA ARG A 86 -11.60 -10.66 4.69
C ARG A 86 -11.49 -12.16 5.01
N TRP A 87 -11.39 -13.01 3.99
CA TRP A 87 -11.28 -14.46 4.20
C TRP A 87 -9.88 -14.88 4.58
N ALA A 88 -8.86 -14.26 3.97
CA ALA A 88 -7.47 -14.59 4.23
C ALA A 88 -7.07 -14.25 5.68
N THR A 89 -7.39 -13.05 6.15
CA THR A 89 -7.14 -12.60 7.52
C THR A 89 -7.92 -13.43 8.53
N GLY A 90 -9.18 -13.77 8.24
CA GLY A 90 -9.98 -14.68 9.09
C GLY A 90 -9.32 -16.05 9.23
N GLY A 91 -9.00 -16.72 8.11
CA GLY A 91 -8.40 -18.05 8.16
C GLY A 91 -6.99 -18.09 8.76
N VAL A 92 -6.16 -17.07 8.50
CA VAL A 92 -4.84 -16.94 9.15
C VAL A 92 -5.02 -16.62 10.64
N GLY A 93 -6.01 -15.81 11.00
CA GLY A 93 -6.37 -15.50 12.38
C GLY A 93 -6.76 -16.74 13.19
N ASP A 94 -7.58 -17.63 12.61
CA ASP A 94 -7.96 -18.89 13.24
C ASP A 94 -6.75 -19.79 13.52
N ILE A 95 -5.80 -19.87 12.57
CA ILE A 95 -4.56 -20.63 12.74
C ILE A 95 -3.64 -19.98 13.77
N ALA A 96 -3.47 -18.66 13.70
CA ALA A 96 -2.61 -17.90 14.60
C ALA A 96 -3.13 -17.97 16.04
N GLY A 97 -4.43 -17.79 16.26
CA GLY A 97 -5.06 -17.88 17.57
C GLY A 97 -4.98 -19.27 18.20
N ALA A 98 -4.76 -20.32 17.41
CA ALA A 98 -4.55 -21.67 17.93
C ALA A 98 -3.14 -21.90 18.51
N VAL A 99 -2.14 -21.08 18.17
CA VAL A 99 -0.73 -21.31 18.51
C VAL A 99 -0.01 -20.10 19.12
N ILE A 100 -0.60 -18.90 19.04
CA ILE A 100 -0.06 -17.65 19.57
C ILE A 100 -0.94 -17.20 20.73
N PRO A 101 -0.36 -16.72 21.86
CA PRO A 101 -1.13 -16.20 22.98
C PRO A 101 -2.09 -15.07 22.57
N ASP A 102 -3.27 -15.07 23.18
CA ASP A 102 -4.36 -14.10 22.92
C ASP A 102 -4.11 -12.76 23.65
N GLU A 103 -3.03 -12.08 23.24
CA GLU A 103 -2.66 -10.75 23.73
C GLU A 103 -2.68 -9.71 22.60
N GLY A 104 -3.44 -9.96 21.53
CA GLY A 104 -3.48 -9.08 20.34
C GLY A 104 -2.40 -9.37 19.28
N TRP A 105 -1.37 -10.17 19.61
CA TRP A 105 -0.34 -10.57 18.66
C TRP A 105 -0.85 -11.45 17.52
N ALA A 106 -1.78 -12.37 17.81
CA ALA A 106 -2.33 -13.28 16.81
C ALA A 106 -3.01 -12.49 15.67
N GLY A 107 -3.84 -11.51 16.01
CA GLY A 107 -4.49 -10.62 15.03
C GLY A 107 -3.50 -9.77 14.24
N ALA A 108 -2.53 -9.16 14.93
CA ALA A 108 -1.51 -8.33 14.30
C ALA A 108 -0.64 -9.10 13.28
N ILE A 109 -0.23 -10.32 13.63
CA ILE A 109 0.52 -11.20 12.74
C ILE A 109 -0.37 -11.68 11.59
N ALA A 110 -1.62 -12.05 11.87
CA ALA A 110 -2.55 -12.49 10.85
C ALA A 110 -2.81 -11.41 9.80
N ALA A 111 -3.03 -10.15 10.21
CA ALA A 111 -3.18 -9.01 9.30
C ALA A 111 -1.93 -8.83 8.42
N GLY A 112 -0.74 -8.78 9.02
CA GLY A 112 0.52 -8.67 8.28
C GLY A 112 0.73 -9.77 7.24
N VAL A 113 0.57 -11.04 7.67
CA VAL A 113 0.84 -12.22 6.84
C VAL A 113 -0.20 -12.41 5.73
N SER A 114 -1.46 -12.08 5.98
CA SER A 114 -2.54 -12.24 5.00
C SER A 114 -2.55 -11.10 3.98
N GLU A 115 -2.42 -9.86 4.42
CA GLU A 115 -2.71 -8.71 3.57
C GLU A 115 -1.53 -8.27 2.70
N GLU A 116 -0.32 -8.23 3.23
CA GLU A 116 0.83 -7.71 2.48
C GLU A 116 1.17 -8.55 1.23
N PRO A 117 1.08 -9.89 1.24
CA PRO A 117 1.15 -10.68 0.01
C PRO A 117 0.06 -10.35 -0.99
N LEU A 118 -1.19 -10.24 -0.55
CA LEU A 118 -2.33 -9.94 -1.41
C LEU A 118 -2.16 -8.57 -2.09
N LYS A 119 -1.67 -7.57 -1.36
CA LYS A 119 -1.31 -6.26 -1.91
C LYS A 119 -0.15 -6.36 -2.90
N LEU A 120 0.91 -7.08 -2.55
CA LEU A 120 2.09 -7.20 -3.41
C LEU A 120 1.81 -7.93 -4.73
N LEU A 121 0.88 -8.89 -4.73
CA LEU A 121 0.41 -9.56 -5.96
C LEU A 121 -0.17 -8.56 -6.98
N GLY A 122 -0.75 -7.45 -6.53
CA GLY A 122 -1.22 -6.39 -7.42
C GLY A 122 -0.09 -5.66 -8.11
N VAL A 123 0.98 -5.36 -7.37
CA VAL A 123 2.20 -4.76 -7.96
C VAL A 123 2.84 -5.74 -8.94
N PHE A 124 2.87 -7.03 -8.61
CA PHE A 124 3.38 -8.06 -9.50
C PHE A 124 2.55 -8.17 -10.78
N ALA A 125 1.22 -8.25 -10.68
CA ALA A 125 0.33 -8.29 -11.83
C ALA A 125 0.53 -7.06 -12.76
N LEU A 126 0.68 -5.86 -12.19
CA LEU A 126 0.99 -4.65 -12.94
C LEU A 126 2.35 -4.70 -13.64
N SER A 127 3.36 -5.32 -13.01
CA SER A 127 4.70 -5.45 -13.58
C SER A 127 4.73 -6.33 -14.85
N LEU A 128 3.75 -7.21 -15.03
CA LEU A 128 3.63 -8.07 -16.20
C LEU A 128 3.10 -7.33 -17.43
N PHE A 129 2.53 -6.13 -17.26
CA PHE A 129 2.02 -5.33 -18.36
C PHE A 129 3.04 -4.30 -18.83
N ALA A 130 3.55 -4.43 -20.05
CA ALA A 130 4.44 -3.43 -20.65
C ALA A 130 3.85 -1.99 -20.63
N ALA A 131 2.52 -1.87 -20.67
CA ALA A 131 1.80 -0.61 -20.62
C ALA A 131 1.99 0.17 -19.30
N THR A 132 2.36 -0.49 -18.18
CA THR A 132 2.58 0.18 -16.88
C THR A 132 3.90 0.94 -16.83
N ARG A 133 4.81 0.67 -17.79
CA ARG A 133 6.11 1.34 -17.93
C ARG A 133 6.96 1.28 -16.66
N MET A 134 6.91 0.17 -15.92
CA MET A 134 7.72 -0.07 -14.73
C MET A 134 9.19 -0.30 -15.12
N ARG A 135 9.98 0.78 -15.14
CA ARG A 135 11.37 0.81 -15.64
C ARG A 135 12.41 0.95 -14.53
N SER A 136 12.00 1.24 -13.31
CA SER A 136 12.88 1.45 -12.16
C SER A 136 12.27 0.88 -10.89
N ALA A 137 13.09 0.67 -9.85
CA ALA A 137 12.58 0.28 -8.54
C ALA A 137 11.61 1.31 -7.96
N LEU A 138 11.78 2.60 -8.27
CA LEU A 138 10.86 3.66 -7.87
C LEU A 138 9.47 3.53 -8.51
N ASP A 139 9.33 2.85 -9.65
CA ASP A 139 8.02 2.56 -10.23
C ASP A 139 7.28 1.47 -9.44
N PHE A 140 8.00 0.48 -8.92
CA PHE A 140 7.44 -0.53 -8.01
C PHE A 140 7.00 0.11 -6.69
N VAL A 141 7.84 0.97 -6.10
CA VAL A 141 7.48 1.77 -4.91
C VAL A 141 6.22 2.60 -5.18
N TYR A 142 6.15 3.27 -6.33
CA TYR A 142 4.99 4.08 -6.69
C TYR A 142 3.70 3.26 -6.80
N TYR A 143 3.70 2.17 -7.56
CA TYR A 143 2.50 1.34 -7.69
C TYR A 143 2.16 0.61 -6.38
N GLY A 144 3.17 0.19 -5.61
CA GLY A 144 2.99 -0.37 -4.27
C GLY A 144 2.31 0.60 -3.31
N ALA A 145 2.72 1.88 -3.33
CA ALA A 145 2.07 2.92 -2.53
C ALA A 145 0.60 3.13 -2.94
N PHE A 146 0.27 3.04 -4.24
CA PHE A 146 -1.13 3.12 -4.69
C PHE A 146 -1.97 1.91 -4.34
N VAL A 147 -1.41 0.70 -4.40
CA VAL A 147 -2.08 -0.51 -3.90
C VAL A 147 -2.34 -0.38 -2.40
N GLY A 148 -1.32 -0.05 -1.60
CA GLY A 148 -1.48 0.15 -0.16
C GLY A 148 -2.46 1.27 0.18
N LEU A 149 -2.46 2.38 -0.58
CA LEU A 149 -3.43 3.48 -0.41
C LEU A 149 -4.86 3.02 -0.66
N GLY A 150 -5.11 2.26 -1.73
CA GLY A 150 -6.44 1.72 -2.02
C GLY A 150 -6.97 0.87 -0.87
N PHE A 151 -6.14 -0.04 -0.37
CA PHE A 151 -6.50 -0.89 0.76
C PHE A 151 -6.80 -0.07 2.02
N MET A 152 -5.89 0.83 2.39
CA MET A 152 -6.00 1.69 3.57
C MET A 152 -7.30 2.50 3.58
N VAL A 153 -7.69 3.06 2.43
CA VAL A 153 -8.90 3.88 2.31
C VAL A 153 -10.15 3.07 2.60
N VAL A 154 -10.30 1.90 1.99
CA VAL A 154 -11.50 1.08 2.15
C VAL A 154 -11.56 0.45 3.54
N GLU A 155 -10.42 -0.06 4.02
CA GLU A 155 -10.34 -0.63 5.35
C GLU A 155 -10.62 0.42 6.44
N SER A 156 -10.06 1.62 6.32
CA SER A 156 -10.31 2.68 7.30
C SER A 156 -11.73 3.22 7.24
N LEU A 157 -12.40 3.18 6.08
CA LEU A 157 -13.84 3.43 5.98
C LEU A 157 -14.64 2.39 6.77
N LEU A 158 -14.31 1.11 6.63
CA LEU A 158 -14.99 0.03 7.35
C LEU A 158 -14.79 0.15 8.87
N TYR A 159 -13.56 0.44 9.32
CA TYR A 159 -13.31 0.68 10.74
C TYR A 159 -14.03 1.93 11.27
N ALA A 160 -14.03 3.02 10.50
CA ALA A 160 -14.75 4.25 10.90
C ALA A 160 -16.25 3.99 11.02
N ALA A 161 -16.84 3.22 10.10
CA ALA A 161 -18.24 2.85 10.14
C ALA A 161 -18.56 1.91 11.33
N GLN A 162 -17.68 0.96 11.64
CA GLN A 162 -17.81 0.11 12.81
C GLN A 162 -17.75 0.92 14.10
N GLY A 163 -16.77 1.82 14.26
CA GLY A 163 -16.69 2.71 15.42
C GLY A 163 -17.92 3.62 15.52
N ALA A 164 -18.42 4.12 14.38
CA ALA A 164 -19.62 4.94 14.31
C ALA A 164 -20.93 4.17 14.60
N GLN A 165 -20.92 2.84 14.53
CA GLN A 165 -22.05 1.99 14.94
C GLN A 165 -22.06 1.78 16.45
N THR A 166 -20.89 1.62 17.07
CA THR A 166 -20.77 1.22 18.49
C THR A 166 -20.54 2.37 19.46
N GLY A 167 -20.13 3.55 18.97
CA GLY A 167 -19.76 4.69 19.80
C GLY A 167 -20.85 5.77 19.91
N ASP A 168 -20.77 6.57 20.97
CA ASP A 168 -21.78 7.59 21.32
C ASP A 168 -21.79 8.82 20.41
N SER A 169 -20.70 9.08 19.67
CA SER A 169 -20.62 10.18 18.70
C SER A 169 -20.14 9.71 17.32
N PRO A 170 -21.05 9.14 16.50
CA PRO A 170 -20.72 8.53 15.21
C PRO A 170 -19.93 9.46 14.26
N MET A 171 -20.35 10.72 14.17
CA MET A 171 -19.74 11.68 13.24
C MET A 171 -18.34 12.12 13.69
N THR A 172 -18.15 12.31 15.00
CA THR A 172 -16.84 12.66 15.57
C THR A 172 -15.84 11.52 15.34
N ILE A 173 -16.27 10.28 15.61
CA ILE A 173 -15.44 9.09 15.40
C ILE A 173 -14.96 9.01 13.94
N VAL A 174 -15.85 9.20 12.97
CA VAL A 174 -15.46 9.17 11.55
C VAL A 174 -14.40 10.22 11.22
N VAL A 175 -14.52 11.44 11.76
CA VAL A 175 -13.52 12.51 11.57
C VAL A 175 -12.18 12.13 12.21
N GLU A 176 -12.20 11.59 13.44
CA GLU A 176 -11.00 11.13 14.14
C GLU A 176 -10.27 10.03 13.35
N TYR A 177 -11.01 9.08 12.79
CA TYR A 177 -10.44 8.03 11.94
C TYR A 177 -9.73 8.60 10.72
N VAL A 178 -10.30 9.60 10.05
CA VAL A 178 -9.67 10.25 8.89
C VAL A 178 -8.40 11.00 9.31
N ILE A 179 -8.40 11.66 10.47
CA ILE A 179 -7.21 12.35 10.98
C ILE A 179 -6.11 11.33 11.35
N LEU A 180 -6.43 10.35 12.19
CA LEU A 180 -5.47 9.40 12.73
C LEU A 180 -4.97 8.41 11.66
N ARG A 181 -5.87 7.71 10.97
CA ARG A 181 -5.49 6.70 9.96
C ARG A 181 -5.16 7.32 8.61
N GLY A 182 -5.85 8.39 8.23
CA GLY A 182 -5.65 9.05 6.94
C GLY A 182 -4.50 10.04 6.98
N ILE A 183 -4.64 11.16 7.69
CA ILE A 183 -3.66 12.26 7.64
C ILE A 183 -2.35 11.90 8.33
N LEU A 184 -2.41 11.33 9.53
CA LEU A 184 -1.20 11.02 10.30
C LEU A 184 -0.58 9.69 9.86
N ALA A 185 -1.35 8.59 9.86
CA ALA A 185 -0.78 7.27 9.62
C ALA A 185 -0.46 6.95 8.15
N ALA A 186 -0.97 7.69 7.16
CA ALA A 186 -0.69 7.38 5.74
C ALA A 186 0.81 7.42 5.38
N LEU A 187 1.63 8.11 6.19
CA LEU A 187 3.09 8.15 6.01
C LEU A 187 3.80 6.85 6.44
N TRP A 188 3.17 6.03 7.27
CA TRP A 188 3.80 4.86 7.91
C TRP A 188 2.88 3.66 8.09
N SER A 189 1.84 3.54 7.27
CA SER A 189 0.90 2.41 7.28
C SER A 189 0.93 1.66 5.94
N HIS A 190 -0.19 1.10 5.47
CA HIS A 190 -0.25 0.23 4.29
C HIS A 190 0.43 0.78 3.02
N PRO A 191 0.30 2.07 2.64
CA PRO A 191 1.06 2.59 1.49
C PRO A 191 2.57 2.34 1.63
N THR A 192 3.09 2.49 2.85
CA THR A 192 4.50 2.32 3.18
C THR A 192 4.90 0.86 3.26
N PHE A 193 4.10 -0.01 3.90
CA PHE A 193 4.37 -1.46 3.97
C PHE A 193 4.42 -2.07 2.56
N THR A 194 3.40 -1.81 1.75
CA THR A 194 3.34 -2.37 0.39
C THR A 194 4.42 -1.77 -0.51
N ALA A 195 4.73 -0.48 -0.38
CA ALA A 195 5.84 0.14 -1.11
C ALA A 195 7.20 -0.47 -0.73
N LEU A 196 7.40 -0.81 0.54
CA LEU A 196 8.61 -1.49 1.04
C LEU A 196 8.73 -2.90 0.47
N ALA A 197 7.66 -3.71 0.51
CA ALA A 197 7.63 -5.04 -0.11
C ALA A 197 7.89 -4.97 -1.63
N ALA A 198 7.36 -3.93 -2.29
CA ALA A 198 7.54 -3.70 -3.72
C ALA A 198 9.01 -3.44 -4.12
N ILE A 199 9.86 -2.96 -3.19
CA ILE A 199 11.31 -2.84 -3.45
C ILE A 199 11.93 -4.23 -3.65
N GLY A 200 11.58 -5.20 -2.80
CA GLY A 200 12.04 -6.59 -2.95
C GLY A 200 11.58 -7.19 -4.27
N LEU A 201 10.33 -6.93 -4.66
CA LEU A 201 9.79 -7.36 -5.95
C LEU A 201 10.53 -6.72 -7.13
N ALA A 202 10.91 -5.44 -7.03
CA ALA A 202 11.73 -4.80 -8.06
C ALA A 202 13.08 -5.51 -8.23
N VAL A 203 13.72 -5.90 -7.13
CA VAL A 203 14.97 -6.70 -7.18
C VAL A 203 14.69 -8.06 -7.82
N LEU A 204 13.61 -8.74 -7.43
CA LEU A 204 13.23 -10.02 -8.00
C LEU A 204 13.05 -9.93 -9.51
N VAL A 205 12.37 -8.92 -10.03
CA VAL A 205 12.01 -8.84 -11.45
C VAL A 205 13.14 -8.26 -12.30
N ARG A 206 13.95 -7.34 -11.76
CA ARG A 206 14.83 -6.49 -12.58
C ARG A 206 16.33 -6.67 -12.34
N SER A 207 16.75 -7.28 -11.23
CA SER A 207 18.17 -7.42 -10.91
C SER A 207 18.85 -8.47 -11.78
N GLY A 208 20.08 -8.20 -12.22
CA GLY A 208 20.97 -9.17 -12.87
C GLY A 208 21.69 -10.11 -11.89
N ALA A 209 21.40 -10.02 -10.59
CA ALA A 209 21.98 -10.91 -9.58
C ALA A 209 21.52 -12.37 -9.76
N SER A 210 22.22 -13.30 -9.10
CA SER A 210 21.84 -14.71 -9.08
C SER A 210 20.41 -14.91 -8.56
N ALA A 211 19.76 -15.99 -9.01
CA ALA A 211 18.39 -16.31 -8.61
C ALA A 211 18.23 -16.36 -7.08
N VAL A 212 19.17 -16.97 -6.37
CA VAL A 212 19.18 -17.04 -4.90
C VAL A 212 19.17 -15.64 -4.28
N ARG A 213 20.06 -14.73 -4.73
CA ARG A 213 20.12 -13.36 -4.18
C ARG A 213 18.83 -12.58 -4.45
N ARG A 214 18.22 -12.78 -5.62
CA ARG A 214 16.94 -12.14 -6.00
C ARG A 214 15.80 -12.60 -5.11
N TRP A 215 15.68 -13.91 -4.89
CA TRP A 215 14.66 -14.49 -4.00
C TRP A 215 14.86 -14.12 -2.55
N LEU A 216 16.09 -14.13 -2.03
CA LEU A 216 16.38 -13.69 -0.66
C LEU A 216 16.03 -12.22 -0.45
N ALA A 217 16.36 -11.34 -1.40
CA ALA A 217 15.98 -9.93 -1.31
C ALA A 217 14.46 -9.75 -1.36
N PHE A 218 13.76 -10.48 -2.22
CA PHE A 218 12.30 -10.44 -2.30
C PHE A 218 11.63 -10.88 -1.01
N LEU A 219 11.96 -12.09 -0.53
CA LEU A 219 11.38 -12.68 0.65
C LEU A 219 11.74 -11.86 1.90
N GLY A 220 12.98 -11.38 2.00
CA GLY A 220 13.41 -10.53 3.11
C GLY A 220 12.61 -9.23 3.19
N MET A 221 12.36 -8.56 2.06
CA MET A 221 11.57 -7.31 2.05
C MET A 221 10.09 -7.56 2.31
N LEU A 222 9.52 -8.69 1.85
CA LEU A 222 8.15 -9.07 2.12
C LEU A 222 7.94 -9.38 3.61
N VAL A 223 8.82 -10.21 4.19
CA VAL A 223 8.80 -10.54 5.63
C VAL A 223 8.98 -9.28 6.47
N LEU A 224 9.89 -8.37 6.07
CA LEU A 224 10.07 -7.10 6.75
C LEU A 224 8.80 -6.24 6.72
N ALA A 225 8.10 -6.16 5.58
CA ALA A 225 6.84 -5.43 5.48
C ALA A 225 5.75 -6.04 6.37
N MET A 226 5.61 -7.38 6.38
CA MET A 226 4.69 -8.10 7.26
C MET A 226 4.99 -7.85 8.74
N ALA A 227 6.28 -7.89 9.12
CA ALA A 227 6.71 -7.68 10.50
C ALA A 227 6.48 -6.23 10.96
N LEU A 228 6.71 -5.25 10.09
CA LEU A 228 6.41 -3.84 10.38
C LEU A 228 4.91 -3.59 10.49
N HIS A 229 4.10 -4.25 9.66
CA HIS A 229 2.65 -4.20 9.75
C HIS A 229 2.16 -4.80 11.06
N ALA A 230 2.60 -6.03 11.39
CA ALA A 230 2.29 -6.66 12.66
C ALA A 230 2.80 -5.83 13.87
N LEU A 231 3.96 -5.18 13.78
CA LEU A 231 4.43 -4.27 14.82
C LEU A 231 3.48 -3.10 15.02
N PHE A 232 2.97 -2.51 13.93
CA PHE A 232 2.05 -1.38 14.00
C PHE A 232 0.76 -1.78 14.74
N ASP A 233 0.24 -2.98 14.43
CA ASP A 233 -1.00 -3.53 14.99
C ASP A 233 -0.81 -4.28 16.33
N SER A 234 0.43 -4.49 16.76
CA SER A 234 0.75 -5.26 17.97
C SER A 234 0.32 -4.55 19.26
N PRO A 235 0.23 -5.26 20.40
CA PRO A 235 -0.03 -4.66 21.70
C PRO A 235 1.13 -3.82 22.29
N VAL A 236 2.23 -3.69 21.56
CA VAL A 236 3.44 -2.99 22.05
C VAL A 236 3.11 -1.53 22.39
N LEU A 237 3.49 -1.10 23.60
CA LEU A 237 3.27 0.26 24.12
C LEU A 237 1.79 0.67 24.28
N GLU A 238 0.84 -0.28 24.32
CA GLU A 238 -0.60 0.04 24.41
C GLU A 238 -1.03 0.76 25.70
N SER A 239 -0.19 0.76 26.75
CA SER A 239 -0.43 1.58 27.94
C SER A 239 -0.52 3.08 27.63
N ASN A 240 0.02 3.54 26.49
CA ASN A 240 -0.20 4.89 25.97
C ASN A 240 -0.33 4.85 24.44
N MET A 241 -1.57 4.89 23.95
CA MET A 241 -1.89 4.79 22.52
C MET A 241 -1.20 5.85 21.66
N MET A 242 -1.03 7.07 22.17
CA MET A 242 -0.37 8.15 21.42
C MET A 242 1.13 7.87 21.25
N VAL A 243 1.78 7.41 22.31
CA VAL A 243 3.19 7.00 22.27
C VAL A 243 3.36 5.79 21.36
N ALA A 244 2.50 4.77 21.47
CA ALA A 244 2.53 3.60 20.59
C ALA A 244 2.42 4.01 19.11
N PHE A 245 1.43 4.84 18.79
CA PHE A 245 1.17 5.30 17.42
C PHE A 245 2.38 5.99 16.78
N PHE A 246 2.96 6.99 17.47
CA PHE A 246 4.10 7.72 16.93
C PHE A 246 5.40 6.93 16.97
N ALA A 247 5.66 6.15 18.03
CA ALA A 247 6.89 5.37 18.14
C ALA A 247 6.96 4.28 17.06
N LYS A 248 5.89 3.49 16.91
CA LYS A 248 5.79 2.47 15.86
C LYS A 248 5.83 3.11 14.48
N GLY A 249 5.07 4.18 14.27
CA GLY A 249 5.06 4.92 13.01
C GLY A 249 6.44 5.46 12.62
N ALA A 250 7.20 5.99 13.58
CA ALA A 250 8.56 6.47 13.36
C ALA A 250 9.52 5.33 12.97
N ILE A 251 9.40 4.15 13.58
CA ILE A 251 10.18 2.95 13.21
C ILE A 251 9.88 2.57 11.75
N VAL A 252 8.60 2.45 11.38
CA VAL A 252 8.18 2.11 10.02
C VAL A 252 8.73 3.12 9.02
N LEU A 253 8.54 4.42 9.29
CA LEU A 253 9.02 5.49 8.41
C LEU A 253 10.55 5.46 8.28
N ALA A 254 11.28 5.29 9.38
CA ALA A 254 12.74 5.22 9.36
C ALA A 254 13.24 4.05 8.51
N VAL A 255 12.65 2.85 8.69
CA VAL A 255 12.99 1.67 7.89
C VAL A 255 12.68 1.92 6.41
N PHE A 256 11.49 2.44 6.08
CA PHE A 256 11.15 2.76 4.70
C PHE A 256 12.14 3.75 4.08
N LEU A 257 12.47 4.84 4.78
CA LEU A 257 13.42 5.85 4.31
C LEU A 257 14.83 5.27 4.11
N ALA A 258 15.26 4.34 4.94
CA ALA A 258 16.56 3.67 4.80
C ALA A 258 16.70 2.92 3.46
N PHE A 259 15.61 2.34 2.94
CA PHE A 259 15.59 1.69 1.62
C PHE A 259 15.23 2.64 0.48
N TYR A 260 14.31 3.57 0.71
CA TYR A 260 13.81 4.48 -0.32
C TYR A 260 14.83 5.55 -0.73
N LEU A 261 15.51 6.19 0.23
CA LEU A 261 16.42 7.29 -0.05
C LEU A 261 17.62 6.89 -0.93
N PRO A 262 18.28 5.73 -0.73
CA PRO A 262 19.32 5.27 -1.66
C PRO A 262 18.81 5.08 -3.10
N LEU A 263 17.60 4.53 -3.28
CA LEU A 263 16.99 4.36 -4.60
C LEU A 263 16.71 5.71 -5.26
N ARG A 264 16.18 6.66 -4.49
CA ARG A 264 15.90 8.03 -4.96
C ARG A 264 17.18 8.77 -5.34
N ARG A 265 18.24 8.65 -4.53
CA ARG A 265 19.55 9.26 -4.79
C ARG A 265 20.19 8.69 -6.06
N ARG A 266 20.13 7.38 -6.28
CA ARG A 266 20.62 6.74 -7.51
C ARG A 266 19.88 7.25 -8.74
N ALA A 267 18.55 7.27 -8.69
CA ALA A 267 17.73 7.78 -9.80
C ALA A 267 17.98 9.26 -10.11
N ALA A 268 18.28 10.09 -9.09
CA ALA A 268 18.65 11.49 -9.30
C ALA A 268 20.02 11.64 -9.97
N ARG A 269 21.01 10.84 -9.58
CA ARG A 269 22.35 10.84 -10.19
C ARG A 269 22.32 10.38 -11.65
N GLU A 270 21.52 9.37 -11.97
CA GLU A 270 21.32 8.90 -13.34
C GLU A 270 20.63 9.94 -14.24
N ALA A 271 19.91 10.91 -13.66
CA ALA A 271 19.24 11.97 -14.39
C ALA A 271 20.09 13.24 -14.59
N ALA A 272 21.17 13.41 -13.82
CA ALA A 272 22.07 14.56 -13.85
C ALA A 272 23.03 14.68 -15.06
N PRO A 273 23.47 13.63 -15.79
CA PRO A 273 24.59 13.78 -16.73
C PRO A 273 24.24 14.41 -18.10
N LEU A 274 22.99 14.79 -18.35
CA LEU A 274 22.57 15.31 -19.67
C LEU A 274 22.46 16.84 -19.74
N SER A 275 22.80 17.56 -18.67
CA SER A 275 22.71 19.04 -18.64
C SER A 275 24.05 19.77 -18.70
N GLU A 276 25.19 19.08 -18.53
CA GLU A 276 26.52 19.72 -18.53
C GLU A 276 27.27 19.60 -19.88
N GLU A 277 26.92 18.63 -20.73
CA GLU A 277 27.63 18.40 -22.01
C GLU A 277 27.07 19.22 -23.20
N THR A 278 26.07 20.08 -22.97
CA THR A 278 25.49 20.97 -24.01
C THR A 278 25.86 22.44 -23.83
N GLN A 279 26.81 22.76 -22.93
CA GLN A 279 27.32 24.12 -22.72
C GLN A 279 28.82 24.20 -22.98
N GLU A 280 29.26 23.73 -24.15
CA GLU A 280 30.52 24.21 -24.72
C GLU A 280 30.18 25.21 -25.82
N PRO A 281 30.35 26.53 -25.61
CA PRO A 281 30.21 27.48 -26.69
C PRO A 281 31.36 27.24 -27.68
N ALA A 282 30.99 26.92 -28.91
CA ALA A 282 31.86 27.02 -30.07
C ALA A 282 32.37 28.46 -30.19
N SER A 283 33.50 28.77 -29.58
CA SER A 283 34.26 30.00 -29.84
C SER A 283 35.72 29.64 -30.10
N ALA A 284 35.96 29.10 -31.29
CA ALA A 284 37.27 29.08 -31.92
C ALA A 284 37.09 29.27 -33.43
N SER A 285 36.96 30.52 -33.89
CA SER A 285 37.43 30.96 -35.21
C SER A 285 37.24 32.48 -35.38
N SER A 286 38.26 33.26 -35.03
CA SER A 286 38.65 34.50 -35.70
C SER A 286 40.09 34.83 -35.32
#